data_AF-A0A9Q1FH84-F1
#
_entry.id   AF-A0A9Q1FH84-F1
#
_cell.length_a   1.000
_cell.length_b   1.000
_cell.length_c   1.000
_cell.angle_alpha   90.00
_cell.angle_beta   90.00
_cell.angle_gamma   90.00
#
_symmetry.space_group_name_H-M   'P 1'
#
loop_
_entity.id
_entity.type
_entity.pdbx_description
1 polymer ?
#
loop_
_entity_poly.entity_id
_entity_poly.type
_entity_poly.pdbx_seq_one_letter_code
_entity_poly.pdbx_strand_id
1 'polypeptide(L)'
;MSSHQSTRSLRPGHLDFTKEYSPLELFQLTFSQSVVQTLCTNTNKKAQRRIDQGMKTPWSPLEPGELYRYFGVLISMGLVRCPETRDYWSRARCYSLPFPRTVFSRTRFEAISWAVHISDPDTDGQNDTLRGTDRYDHLFRLRPLIDEVVAACRSFYQPRQQLSIDERMVATKARIGFKQYMKAKPTKWGFKLFVLSNACNGYTCDFNVYTGKQKSPTGKGLSHDAVINLLTPYLGTGYQVYVDNWYTSTALFQELHVMRFGACGTCRENRKGYPVTKVNDMPRNAERVSVREYNKFMGGVDLSDALLKYYCIRRKTMKWYKALLFHFIDVAVVNGFLLHKDLAAQKQCRPLTHKRFRELLVEQLVDFHPGRASAAASAPVSSPGLLLVVVLWVQLVDLVASQSLSVTLAQWIAPTRRQQAGGDVFIALLMVSII
;
A
#
# COMPACT_ATOMS: atom_id res chain seq x y z
N MET A 1 -14.34 47.54 -3.92
CA MET A 1 -13.55 46.43 -4.47
C MET A 1 -13.01 45.64 -3.28
N SER A 2 -13.72 44.60 -2.86
CA SER A 2 -13.29 43.74 -1.76
C SER A 2 -13.23 42.31 -2.28
N SER A 3 -12.03 41.73 -2.26
CA SER A 3 -11.70 40.43 -2.83
C SER A 3 -12.21 39.31 -1.90
N HIS A 4 -13.32 38.68 -2.30
CA HIS A 4 -13.72 37.40 -1.72
C HIS A 4 -12.71 36.31 -2.13
N GLN A 5 -11.82 35.93 -1.20
CA GLN A 5 -11.14 34.65 -1.26
C GLN A 5 -12.18 33.55 -1.03
N SER A 6 -12.52 32.84 -2.11
CA SER A 6 -13.37 31.66 -2.08
C SER A 6 -12.67 30.55 -1.30
N THR A 7 -13.16 30.24 -0.11
CA THR A 7 -12.87 29.02 0.62
C THR A 7 -13.42 27.84 -0.18
N ARG A 8 -12.58 27.22 -1.01
CA ARG A 8 -12.89 25.91 -1.60
C ARG A 8 -13.11 24.92 -0.46
N SER A 9 -14.35 24.48 -0.29
CA SER A 9 -14.66 23.37 0.61
C SER A 9 -13.88 22.13 0.15
N LEU A 10 -13.05 21.59 1.04
CA LEU A 10 -12.32 20.35 0.81
C LEU A 10 -13.34 19.22 0.61
N ARG A 11 -13.28 18.55 -0.54
CA ARG A 11 -13.99 17.28 -0.73
C ARG A 11 -13.43 16.26 0.27
N PRO A 12 -14.22 15.31 0.77
CA PRO A 12 -13.71 14.25 1.63
C PRO A 12 -12.50 13.54 0.99
N GLY A 13 -11.43 13.31 1.76
CA GLY A 13 -10.40 12.32 1.44
C GLY A 13 -9.21 12.79 0.58
N HIS A 14 -8.58 13.92 0.90
CA HIS A 14 -7.18 14.13 0.52
C HIS A 14 -6.33 14.21 1.79
N LEU A 15 -5.14 13.63 1.76
CA LEU A 15 -4.15 13.90 2.79
C LEU A 15 -3.87 15.40 2.82
N ASP A 16 -3.69 15.93 4.03
CA ASP A 16 -3.30 17.31 4.22
C ASP A 16 -1.83 17.47 3.80
N PHE A 17 -1.61 18.02 2.62
CA PHE A 17 -0.28 18.20 2.05
C PHE A 17 0.60 19.17 2.86
N THR A 18 0.01 19.95 3.76
CA THR A 18 0.76 20.82 4.68
C THR A 18 1.36 20.03 5.84
N LYS A 19 0.72 18.92 6.24
CA LYS A 19 1.19 18.07 7.33
C LYS A 19 2.39 17.21 6.90
N GLU A 20 3.30 16.95 7.83
CA GLU A 20 4.27 15.86 7.68
C GLU A 20 3.69 14.58 8.26
N TYR A 21 3.74 13.52 7.46
CA TYR A 21 3.28 12.20 7.88
C TYR A 21 4.47 11.28 8.07
N SER A 22 4.55 10.70 9.26
CA SER A 22 5.45 9.58 9.53
C SER A 22 5.00 8.32 8.78
N PRO A 23 5.91 7.36 8.51
CA PRO A 23 5.55 6.04 7.99
C PRO A 23 4.45 5.35 8.81
N LEU A 24 4.47 5.48 10.13
CA LEU A 24 3.44 4.95 11.03
C LEU A 24 2.08 5.60 10.77
N GLU A 25 1.99 6.93 10.69
CA GLU A 25 0.71 7.62 10.42
C GLU A 25 0.12 7.19 9.07
N LEU A 26 0.96 7.04 8.04
CA LEU A 26 0.51 6.55 6.73
C LEU A 26 0.03 5.09 6.78
N PHE A 27 0.65 4.25 7.59
CA PHE A 27 0.19 2.87 7.82
C PHE A 27 -1.12 2.84 8.61
N GLN A 28 -1.28 3.74 9.59
CA GLN A 28 -2.46 3.87 10.44
C GLN A 28 -3.70 4.40 9.71
N LEU A 29 -3.54 4.95 8.50
CA LEU A 29 -4.67 5.22 7.61
C LEU A 29 -5.48 3.94 7.30
N THR A 30 -4.80 2.80 7.21
CA THR A 30 -5.44 1.49 6.97
C THR A 30 -5.63 0.70 8.27
N PHE A 31 -4.58 0.61 9.09
CA PHE A 31 -4.62 -0.06 10.39
C PHE A 31 -4.74 0.98 11.49
N SER A 32 -5.89 1.65 11.55
CA SER A 32 -6.18 2.66 12.57
C SER A 32 -6.21 2.04 13.97
N GLN A 33 -6.13 2.86 15.01
CA GLN A 33 -6.23 2.38 16.38
C GLN A 33 -7.54 1.63 16.66
N SER A 34 -8.66 2.04 16.03
CA SER A 34 -9.95 1.35 16.13
C SER A 34 -9.92 -0.04 15.48
N VAL A 35 -9.34 -0.14 14.29
CA VAL A 35 -9.16 -1.43 13.59
C VAL A 35 -8.30 -2.36 14.43
N VAL A 36 -7.16 -1.87 14.93
CA VAL A 36 -6.24 -2.65 15.76
C VAL A 36 -6.90 -3.06 17.08
N GLN A 37 -7.67 -2.18 17.72
CA GLN A 37 -8.44 -2.52 18.91
C GLN A 37 -9.43 -3.66 18.64
N THR A 38 -10.15 -3.60 17.52
CA THR A 38 -11.10 -4.66 17.12
C THR A 38 -10.38 -5.99 16.93
N LEU A 39 -9.23 -5.99 16.26
CA LEU A 39 -8.39 -7.17 16.09
C LEU A 39 -7.89 -7.72 17.44
N CYS A 40 -7.50 -6.86 18.39
CA CYS A 40 -7.11 -7.26 19.73
C CYS A 40 -8.26 -7.94 20.48
N THR A 41 -9.44 -7.32 20.51
CA THR A 41 -10.64 -7.87 21.15
C THR A 41 -10.95 -9.27 20.61
N ASN A 42 -11.00 -9.42 19.28
CA ASN A 42 -11.31 -10.69 18.63
C ASN A 42 -10.22 -11.75 18.83
N THR A 43 -8.95 -11.33 18.85
CA THR A 43 -7.80 -12.21 19.12
C THR A 43 -7.79 -12.69 20.57
N ASN A 44 -8.07 -11.82 21.54
CA ASN A 44 -8.18 -12.18 22.95
C ASN A 44 -9.30 -13.18 23.19
N LYS A 45 -10.48 -12.94 22.62
CA LYS A 45 -11.60 -13.87 22.68
C LYS A 45 -11.26 -15.22 22.04
N LYS A 46 -10.50 -15.21 20.94
CA LYS A 46 -10.01 -16.45 20.31
C LYS A 46 -9.01 -17.19 21.19
N ALA A 47 -8.13 -16.47 21.87
CA ALA A 47 -7.16 -17.05 22.78
C ALA A 47 -7.87 -17.69 23.98
N GLN A 48 -8.84 -17.01 24.58
CA GLN A 48 -9.62 -17.54 25.70
C GLN A 48 -10.29 -18.87 25.34
N ARG A 49 -10.98 -18.94 24.20
CA ARG A 49 -11.56 -20.20 23.72
C ARG A 49 -10.56 -21.35 23.57
N ARG A 50 -9.30 -21.04 23.25
CA ARG A 50 -8.25 -22.06 23.17
C ARG A 50 -7.77 -22.49 24.55
N ILE A 51 -7.70 -21.57 25.51
CA ILE A 51 -7.42 -21.88 26.92
C ILE A 51 -8.50 -22.83 27.43
N ASP A 52 -9.77 -22.51 27.18
CA ASP A 52 -10.91 -23.34 27.57
C ASP A 52 -10.86 -24.73 26.90
N GLN A 53 -10.26 -24.83 25.70
CA GLN A 53 -9.98 -26.08 24.98
C GLN A 53 -8.68 -26.79 25.41
N GLY A 54 -8.04 -26.36 26.51
CA GLY A 54 -6.85 -27.00 27.08
C GLY A 54 -5.51 -26.48 26.55
N MET A 55 -5.45 -25.27 25.98
CA MET A 55 -4.17 -24.65 25.60
C MET A 55 -3.29 -24.41 26.83
N LYS A 56 -2.12 -25.05 26.86
CA LYS A 56 -1.15 -24.93 27.96
C LYS A 56 -0.26 -23.68 27.89
N THR A 57 -0.20 -23.02 26.73
CA THR A 57 0.63 -21.82 26.56
C THR A 57 0.01 -20.66 27.34
N PRO A 58 0.76 -20.00 28.24
CA PRO A 58 0.26 -18.84 28.98
C PRO A 58 -0.20 -17.73 28.02
N TRP A 59 -1.31 -17.07 28.37
CA TRP A 59 -1.86 -15.96 27.61
C TRP A 59 -2.08 -14.76 28.51
N SER A 60 -1.42 -13.64 28.19
CA SER A 60 -1.82 -12.32 28.66
C SER A 60 -2.68 -11.64 27.60
N PRO A 61 -3.69 -10.83 28.00
CA PRO A 61 -4.45 -10.02 27.07
C PRO A 61 -3.55 -9.22 26.13
N LEU A 62 -3.87 -9.27 24.85
CA LEU A 62 -3.20 -8.55 23.79
C LEU A 62 -3.78 -7.13 23.71
N GLU A 63 -2.90 -6.13 23.85
CA GLU A 63 -3.24 -4.71 23.75
C GLU A 63 -2.88 -4.14 22.37
N PRO A 64 -3.50 -3.03 21.92
CA PRO A 64 -3.22 -2.44 20.61
C PRO A 64 -1.74 -2.14 20.35
N GLY A 65 -1.03 -1.61 21.36
CA GLY A 65 0.40 -1.34 21.21
C GLY A 65 1.25 -2.60 21.04
N GLU A 66 0.85 -3.70 21.69
CA GLU A 66 1.50 -4.99 21.48
C GLU A 66 1.17 -5.59 20.11
N LEU A 67 -0.05 -5.39 19.59
CA LEU A 67 -0.39 -5.81 18.23
C LEU A 67 0.35 -4.99 17.16
N TYR A 68 0.56 -3.68 17.35
CA TYR A 68 1.44 -2.89 16.47
C TYR A 68 2.89 -3.39 16.51
N ARG A 69 3.45 -3.68 17.69
CA ARG A 69 4.77 -4.34 17.81
C ARG A 69 4.84 -5.64 17.04
N TYR A 70 3.78 -6.45 17.11
CA TYR A 70 3.67 -7.70 16.36
C TYR A 70 3.67 -7.45 14.84
N PHE A 71 2.99 -6.41 14.35
CA PHE A 71 3.09 -5.99 12.94
C PHE A 71 4.49 -5.51 12.57
N GLY A 72 5.16 -4.74 13.45
CA GLY A 72 6.55 -4.31 13.24
C GLY A 72 7.50 -5.50 13.07
N VAL A 73 7.37 -6.52 13.94
CA VAL A 73 8.14 -7.76 13.81
C VAL A 73 7.75 -8.55 12.53
N LEU A 74 6.49 -8.56 12.11
CA LEU A 74 6.10 -9.17 10.84
C LEU A 74 6.75 -8.48 9.64
N ILE A 75 6.75 -7.15 9.62
CA ILE A 75 7.32 -6.33 8.55
C ILE A 75 8.84 -6.48 8.49
N SER A 76 9.52 -6.55 9.64
CA SER A 76 10.97 -6.78 9.68
C SER A 76 11.36 -8.15 9.10
N MET A 77 10.51 -9.16 9.26
CA MET A 77 10.72 -10.48 8.65
C MET A 77 10.51 -10.49 7.12
N GLY A 78 9.88 -9.44 6.57
CA GLY A 78 9.88 -9.17 5.14
C GLY A 78 11.21 -8.60 4.62
N LEU A 79 11.96 -7.91 5.48
CA LEU A 79 13.29 -7.36 5.19
C LEU A 79 14.38 -8.42 5.35
N VAL A 80 14.31 -9.22 6.42
CA VAL A 80 15.26 -10.30 6.72
C VAL A 80 14.50 -11.63 6.77
N ARG A 81 14.81 -12.53 5.84
CA ARG A 81 14.14 -13.84 5.74
C ARG A 81 15.00 -14.94 6.35
N CYS A 82 14.45 -15.60 7.37
CA CYS A 82 14.99 -16.86 7.88
C CYS A 82 14.18 -18.05 7.35
N PRO A 83 14.78 -19.25 7.24
CA PRO A 83 14.09 -20.46 6.77
C PRO A 83 12.87 -20.80 7.62
N GLU A 84 13.00 -20.73 8.94
CA GLU A 84 11.92 -21.04 9.87
C GLU A 84 11.63 -19.89 10.84
N THR A 85 10.41 -19.86 11.39
CA THR A 85 10.01 -18.82 12.35
C THR A 85 10.83 -18.86 13.63
N ARG A 86 11.25 -20.04 14.11
CA ARG A 86 12.09 -20.17 15.31
C ARG A 86 13.49 -19.61 15.13
N ASP A 87 14.00 -19.54 13.90
CA ASP A 87 15.36 -19.09 13.60
C ASP A 87 15.55 -17.62 13.92
N TYR A 88 14.49 -16.81 13.82
CA TYR A 88 14.50 -15.40 14.24
C TYR A 88 14.84 -15.18 15.72
N TRP A 89 14.64 -16.21 16.55
CA TRP A 89 14.99 -16.21 17.97
C TRP A 89 16.21 -17.09 18.28
N SER A 90 16.85 -17.69 17.27
CA SER A 90 18.00 -18.58 17.45
C SER A 90 19.22 -17.85 17.97
N ARG A 91 20.01 -18.52 18.82
CA ARG A 91 21.34 -18.05 19.27
C ARG A 91 22.48 -18.56 18.40
N ALA A 92 22.19 -19.38 17.39
CA ALA A 92 23.19 -19.83 16.43
C ALA A 92 23.81 -18.62 15.72
N ARG A 93 25.14 -18.65 15.49
CA ARG A 93 25.90 -17.51 14.94
C ARG A 93 25.31 -16.98 13.63
N CYS A 94 24.85 -17.87 12.74
CA CYS A 94 24.24 -17.52 11.45
C CYS A 94 22.83 -16.90 11.54
N TYR A 95 22.17 -17.00 12.69
CA TYR A 95 20.79 -16.51 12.92
C TYR A 95 20.66 -15.64 14.17
N SER A 96 21.78 -15.13 14.69
CA SER A 96 21.77 -14.27 15.89
C SER A 96 21.27 -12.87 15.54
N LEU A 97 19.94 -12.74 15.42
CA LEU A 97 19.25 -11.48 15.16
C LEU A 97 18.86 -10.82 16.49
N PRO A 98 19.38 -9.62 16.82
CA PRO A 98 19.01 -8.94 18.06
C PRO A 98 17.55 -8.52 18.09
N PHE A 99 17.07 -7.94 16.98
CA PHE A 99 15.81 -7.21 16.91
C PHE A 99 14.56 -8.02 17.33
N PRO A 100 14.24 -9.21 16.79
CA PRO A 100 13.00 -9.91 17.16
C PRO A 100 12.95 -10.27 18.66
N ARG A 101 14.12 -10.54 19.26
CA ARG A 101 14.25 -10.97 20.66
C ARG A 101 14.09 -9.83 21.65
N THR A 102 14.44 -8.61 21.26
CA THR A 102 14.25 -7.42 22.13
C THR A 102 12.79 -6.99 22.17
N VAL A 103 11.99 -7.35 21.17
CA VAL A 103 10.56 -7.00 21.09
C VAL A 103 9.68 -8.06 21.74
N PHE A 104 9.89 -9.34 21.43
CA PHE A 104 9.11 -10.45 21.97
C PHE A 104 9.98 -11.64 22.35
N SER A 105 9.54 -12.39 23.37
CA SER A 105 9.94 -13.78 23.49
C SER A 105 9.37 -14.61 22.33
N ARG A 106 10.07 -15.67 21.93
CA ARG A 106 9.58 -16.59 20.87
C ARG A 106 8.18 -17.10 21.21
N THR A 107 7.99 -17.53 22.46
CA THR A 107 6.72 -18.09 22.96
C THR A 107 5.58 -17.08 22.86
N ARG A 108 5.78 -15.81 23.22
CA ARG A 108 4.75 -14.77 23.09
C ARG A 108 4.42 -14.49 21.63
N PHE A 109 5.45 -14.36 20.79
CA PHE A 109 5.25 -14.15 19.35
C PHE A 109 4.47 -15.28 18.70
N GLU A 110 4.79 -16.53 19.02
CA GLU A 110 4.09 -17.72 18.53
C GLU A 110 2.66 -17.79 19.08
N ALA A 111 2.45 -17.49 20.37
CA ALA A 111 1.11 -17.43 20.97
C ALA A 111 0.21 -16.42 20.24
N ILE A 112 0.70 -15.19 20.00
CA ILE A 112 -0.04 -14.17 19.23
C ILE A 112 -0.28 -14.65 17.79
N SER A 113 0.77 -15.15 17.12
CA SER A 113 0.67 -15.68 15.75
C SER A 113 -0.39 -16.78 15.62
N TRP A 114 -0.53 -17.59 16.66
CA TRP A 114 -1.50 -18.68 16.75
C TRP A 114 -2.90 -18.19 17.07
N ALA A 115 -3.05 -17.21 17.94
CA ALA A 115 -4.33 -16.66 18.38
C ALA A 115 -4.95 -15.66 17.39
N VAL A 116 -4.15 -14.93 16.60
CA VAL A 116 -4.62 -13.81 15.77
C VAL A 116 -5.90 -14.15 14.98
N HIS A 117 -6.92 -13.31 15.17
CA HIS A 117 -8.26 -13.53 14.62
C HIS A 117 -8.91 -12.17 14.32
N ILE A 118 -9.71 -12.12 13.26
CA ILE A 118 -10.17 -10.85 12.67
C ILE A 118 -11.64 -10.58 13.01
N SER A 119 -12.50 -11.59 12.85
CA SER A 119 -13.91 -11.58 13.27
C SER A 119 -14.09 -12.01 14.72
N ASP A 120 -15.27 -11.73 15.28
CA ASP A 120 -15.66 -12.27 16.57
C ASP A 120 -15.78 -13.81 16.46
N PRO A 121 -15.04 -14.60 17.25
CA PRO A 121 -15.16 -16.05 17.27
C PRO A 121 -16.59 -16.59 17.48
N ASP A 122 -17.46 -15.89 18.21
CA ASP A 122 -18.83 -16.35 18.50
C ASP A 122 -19.70 -16.29 17.24
N THR A 123 -19.65 -15.17 16.53
CA THR A 123 -20.41 -14.97 15.30
C THR A 123 -19.86 -15.81 14.15
N ASP A 124 -18.56 -16.13 14.19
CA ASP A 124 -17.91 -17.12 13.32
C ASP A 124 -18.61 -18.48 13.33
N GLY A 125 -18.98 -18.95 14.53
CA GLY A 125 -19.69 -20.22 14.70
C GLY A 125 -21.07 -20.18 14.04
N GLN A 126 -21.78 -19.06 14.20
CA GLN A 126 -23.08 -18.82 13.58
C GLN A 126 -22.99 -18.77 12.06
N ASN A 127 -22.00 -18.11 11.48
CA ASN A 127 -21.83 -18.13 10.03
C ASN A 127 -21.42 -19.53 9.53
N ASP A 128 -20.62 -20.29 10.29
CA ASP A 128 -20.24 -21.64 9.89
C ASP A 128 -21.43 -22.63 9.84
N THR A 129 -22.50 -22.44 10.64
CA THR A 129 -23.72 -23.26 10.54
C THR A 129 -24.51 -22.99 9.26
N LEU A 130 -24.32 -21.83 8.63
CA LEU A 130 -24.97 -21.46 7.37
C LEU A 130 -24.26 -22.03 6.14
N ARG A 131 -23.14 -22.74 6.31
CA ARG A 131 -22.33 -23.28 5.20
C ARG A 131 -23.18 -24.14 4.26
N GLY A 132 -23.10 -23.84 2.97
CA GLY A 132 -23.88 -24.51 1.93
C GLY A 132 -25.22 -23.84 1.61
N THR A 133 -25.64 -22.85 2.40
CA THR A 133 -26.80 -22.01 2.11
C THR A 133 -26.38 -20.70 1.44
N ASP A 134 -27.32 -20.04 0.75
CA ASP A 134 -27.10 -18.72 0.14
C ASP A 134 -26.81 -17.62 1.17
N ARG A 135 -27.12 -17.86 2.45
CA ARG A 135 -26.83 -16.92 3.54
C ARG A 135 -25.38 -17.00 4.04
N TYR A 136 -24.63 -18.04 3.66
CA TYR A 136 -23.22 -18.14 4.03
C TYR A 136 -22.40 -17.00 3.44
N ASP A 137 -21.60 -16.34 4.28
CA ASP A 137 -20.58 -15.41 3.80
C ASP A 137 -19.20 -16.06 3.84
N HIS A 138 -18.63 -16.32 2.66
CA HIS A 138 -17.30 -16.89 2.49
C HIS A 138 -16.20 -15.99 3.07
N LEU A 139 -16.44 -14.68 3.14
CA LEU A 139 -15.49 -13.69 3.64
C LEU A 139 -15.82 -13.21 5.06
N PHE A 140 -16.79 -13.82 5.73
CA PHE A 140 -17.27 -13.37 7.06
C PHE A 140 -16.13 -13.07 8.04
N ARG A 141 -15.14 -13.98 8.09
CA ARG A 141 -13.97 -13.86 8.96
C ARG A 141 -13.06 -12.67 8.66
N LEU A 142 -13.21 -12.06 7.50
CA LEU A 142 -12.45 -10.89 7.07
C LEU A 142 -13.26 -9.60 7.17
N ARG A 143 -14.59 -9.65 7.29
CA ARG A 143 -15.46 -8.46 7.19
C ARG A 143 -15.00 -7.29 8.06
N PRO A 144 -14.63 -7.49 9.35
CA PRO A 144 -14.18 -6.38 10.18
C PRO A 144 -12.88 -5.70 9.75
N LEU A 145 -12.14 -6.28 8.80
CA LEU A 145 -10.88 -5.72 8.30
C LEU A 145 -10.92 -5.40 6.81
N ILE A 146 -11.49 -6.27 5.97
CA ILE A 146 -11.47 -6.08 4.51
C ILE A 146 -12.19 -4.79 4.11
N ASP A 147 -13.31 -4.48 4.77
CA ASP A 147 -14.11 -3.30 4.45
C ASP A 147 -13.36 -2.02 4.85
N GLU A 148 -12.64 -2.05 5.99
CA GLU A 148 -11.74 -0.98 6.45
C GLU A 148 -10.54 -0.78 5.51
N VAL A 149 -9.93 -1.88 5.06
CA VAL A 149 -8.80 -1.83 4.12
C VAL A 149 -9.23 -1.24 2.78
N VAL A 150 -10.37 -1.69 2.25
CA VAL A 150 -10.92 -1.16 1.01
C VAL A 150 -11.29 0.31 1.16
N ALA A 151 -11.93 0.70 2.26
CA ALA A 151 -12.24 2.09 2.55
C ALA A 151 -10.97 2.97 2.57
N ALA A 152 -9.92 2.53 3.27
CA ALA A 152 -8.65 3.26 3.29
C ALA A 152 -7.99 3.38 1.91
N CYS A 153 -8.05 2.33 1.08
CA CYS A 153 -7.54 2.38 -0.30
C CYS A 153 -8.27 3.43 -1.15
N ARG A 154 -9.56 3.63 -0.90
CA ARG A 154 -10.40 4.59 -1.64
C ARG A 154 -10.27 6.03 -1.12
N SER A 155 -10.10 6.20 0.19
CA SER A 155 -10.29 7.50 0.85
C SER A 155 -9.06 8.40 0.90
N PHE A 156 -7.84 7.86 0.80
CA PHE A 156 -6.62 8.67 1.02
C PHE A 156 -5.82 8.95 -0.26
N TYR A 157 -6.28 8.45 -1.40
CA TYR A 157 -5.58 8.60 -2.67
C TYR A 157 -6.52 8.93 -3.81
N GLN A 158 -6.24 10.04 -4.48
CA GLN A 158 -6.85 10.36 -5.76
C GLN A 158 -5.98 9.77 -6.87
N PRO A 159 -6.45 8.73 -7.58
CA PRO A 159 -5.69 8.20 -8.70
C PRO A 159 -5.55 9.22 -9.83
N ARG A 160 -4.51 9.05 -10.65
CA ARG A 160 -4.36 9.80 -11.89
C ARG A 160 -5.38 9.30 -12.90
N GLN A 161 -5.45 9.99 -14.05
CA GLN A 161 -6.41 9.69 -15.10
C GLN A 161 -6.35 8.22 -15.57
N GLN A 162 -5.18 7.60 -15.61
CA GLN A 162 -5.01 6.24 -16.11
C GLN A 162 -5.10 5.20 -14.99
N LEU A 163 -6.05 4.28 -15.14
CA LEU A 163 -6.36 3.20 -14.21
C LEU A 163 -6.12 1.84 -14.89
N SER A 164 -5.62 0.86 -14.15
CA SER A 164 -5.44 -0.52 -14.63
C SER A 164 -6.25 -1.47 -13.76
N ILE A 165 -7.00 -2.36 -14.41
CA ILE A 165 -7.71 -3.46 -13.76
C ILE A 165 -7.15 -4.79 -14.25
N ASP A 166 -6.71 -5.61 -13.31
CA ASP A 166 -6.25 -6.97 -13.54
C ASP A 166 -6.40 -7.82 -12.27
N GLU A 167 -5.98 -9.08 -12.33
CA GLU A 167 -6.05 -10.02 -11.23
C GLU A 167 -4.75 -10.18 -10.46
N ARG A 168 -4.90 -10.15 -9.14
CA ARG A 168 -3.85 -10.46 -8.17
C ARG A 168 -4.04 -11.85 -7.60
N MET A 169 -2.93 -12.57 -7.41
CA MET A 169 -2.90 -13.88 -6.76
C MET A 169 -2.24 -13.83 -5.39
N VAL A 170 -3.03 -14.04 -4.33
CA VAL A 170 -2.55 -14.14 -2.95
C VAL A 170 -2.27 -15.61 -2.61
N ALA A 171 -0.99 -15.97 -2.49
CA ALA A 171 -0.57 -17.35 -2.22
C ALA A 171 -1.10 -17.86 -0.88
N THR A 172 -1.63 -19.09 -0.87
CA THR A 172 -2.06 -19.74 0.38
C THR A 172 -1.79 -21.24 0.36
N LYS A 173 -1.63 -21.82 1.56
CA LYS A 173 -1.62 -23.28 1.77
C LYS A 173 -2.91 -23.79 2.41
N ALA A 174 -3.87 -22.91 2.68
CA ALA A 174 -5.14 -23.27 3.27
C ALA A 174 -5.94 -24.24 2.38
N ARG A 175 -6.68 -25.13 3.03
CA ARG A 175 -7.65 -26.03 2.40
C ARG A 175 -9.02 -25.36 2.46
N ILE A 176 -9.37 -24.62 1.42
CA ILE A 176 -10.61 -23.83 1.34
C ILE A 176 -11.13 -23.82 -0.10
N GLY A 177 -12.46 -23.88 -0.26
CA GLY A 177 -13.11 -24.16 -1.54
C GLY A 177 -12.99 -23.07 -2.61
N PHE A 178 -12.87 -21.80 -2.22
CA PHE A 178 -12.80 -20.69 -3.18
C PHE A 178 -11.37 -20.35 -3.65
N LYS A 179 -10.39 -21.18 -3.31
CA LYS A 179 -9.02 -21.06 -3.81
C LYS A 179 -9.00 -21.31 -5.33
N GLN A 180 -8.34 -20.44 -6.09
CA GLN A 180 -8.26 -20.51 -7.55
C GLN A 180 -6.90 -21.00 -8.05
N TYR A 181 -6.92 -21.58 -9.25
CA TYR A 181 -5.72 -21.89 -10.03
C TYR A 181 -5.60 -20.94 -11.22
N MET A 182 -4.45 -20.28 -11.38
CA MET A 182 -4.13 -19.41 -12.51
C MET A 182 -2.79 -19.81 -13.12
N LYS A 183 -2.82 -20.48 -14.28
CA LYS A 183 -1.62 -21.07 -14.93
C LYS A 183 -0.52 -20.04 -15.22
N ALA A 184 -0.90 -18.83 -15.62
CA ALA A 184 0.01 -17.78 -16.09
C ALA A 184 0.66 -16.95 -14.96
N LYS A 185 0.11 -16.97 -13.74
CA LYS A 185 0.67 -16.18 -12.63
C LYS A 185 1.80 -16.96 -11.92
N PRO A 186 2.87 -16.30 -11.43
CA PRO A 186 3.97 -16.97 -10.74
C PRO A 186 3.50 -17.79 -9.53
N THR A 187 2.55 -17.23 -8.77
CA THR A 187 1.78 -17.96 -7.77
C THR A 187 0.55 -18.56 -8.44
N LYS A 188 0.62 -19.84 -8.79
CA LYS A 188 -0.47 -20.51 -9.50
C LYS A 188 -1.69 -20.82 -8.63
N TRP A 189 -1.51 -21.10 -7.34
CA TRP A 189 -2.59 -21.45 -6.41
C TRP A 189 -2.73 -20.40 -5.31
N GLY A 190 -3.94 -19.84 -5.15
CA GLY A 190 -4.14 -18.73 -4.22
C GLY A 190 -5.58 -18.20 -4.17
N PHE A 191 -5.77 -17.11 -3.45
CA PHE A 191 -6.98 -16.29 -3.58
C PHE A 191 -6.81 -15.36 -4.76
N LYS A 192 -7.80 -15.39 -5.67
CA LYS A 192 -7.89 -14.46 -6.79
C LYS A 192 -8.57 -13.20 -6.30
N LEU A 193 -7.93 -12.05 -6.51
CA LEU A 193 -8.51 -10.73 -6.27
C LEU A 193 -8.62 -10.01 -7.61
N PHE A 194 -9.76 -9.39 -7.90
CA PHE A 194 -9.85 -8.37 -8.93
C PHE A 194 -9.36 -7.07 -8.32
N VAL A 195 -8.39 -6.40 -8.94
CA VAL A 195 -7.72 -5.23 -8.37
C VAL A 195 -7.84 -4.06 -9.33
N LEU A 196 -8.20 -2.90 -8.80
CA LEU A 196 -8.08 -1.61 -9.46
C LEU A 196 -6.84 -0.90 -8.94
N SER A 197 -5.97 -0.45 -9.85
CA SER A 197 -4.75 0.25 -9.51
C SER A 197 -4.57 1.53 -10.31
N ASN A 198 -3.86 2.50 -9.73
CA ASN A 198 -3.36 3.64 -10.47
C ASN A 198 -2.24 3.18 -11.41
N ALA A 199 -2.47 3.29 -12.72
CA ALA A 199 -1.59 2.71 -13.73
C ALA A 199 -0.15 3.25 -13.66
N CYS A 200 0.02 4.49 -13.22
CA CYS A 200 1.29 5.20 -13.22
C CYS A 200 2.25 4.80 -12.08
N ASN A 201 1.74 4.37 -10.93
CA ASN A 201 2.58 4.07 -9.76
C ASN A 201 2.25 2.76 -9.02
N GLY A 202 1.18 2.06 -9.41
CA GLY A 202 0.77 0.80 -8.80
C GLY A 202 0.05 0.93 -7.46
N TYR A 203 -0.45 2.12 -7.09
CA TYR A 203 -1.29 2.28 -5.89
C TYR A 203 -2.54 1.41 -6.03
N THR A 204 -2.84 0.58 -5.01
CA THR A 204 -4.06 -0.23 -5.01
C THR A 204 -5.23 0.67 -4.58
N CYS A 205 -6.10 1.02 -5.52
CA CYS A 205 -7.25 1.90 -5.29
C CYS A 205 -8.46 1.14 -4.74
N ASP A 206 -8.68 -0.08 -5.24
CA ASP A 206 -9.79 -0.94 -4.83
C ASP A 206 -9.47 -2.40 -5.15
N PHE A 207 -10.16 -3.33 -4.49
CA PHE A 207 -10.11 -4.74 -4.86
C PHE A 207 -11.33 -5.52 -4.35
N ASN A 208 -11.67 -6.59 -5.07
CA ASN A 208 -12.69 -7.54 -4.68
C ASN A 208 -12.11 -8.96 -4.63
N VAL A 209 -12.30 -9.66 -3.51
CA VAL A 209 -11.88 -11.06 -3.36
C VAL A 209 -12.87 -11.97 -4.07
N TYR A 210 -12.39 -12.74 -5.05
CA TYR A 210 -13.22 -13.69 -5.78
C TYR A 210 -13.49 -14.94 -4.93
N THR A 211 -14.77 -15.19 -4.65
CA THR A 211 -15.23 -16.31 -3.84
C THR A 211 -16.00 -17.38 -4.62
N GLY A 212 -16.12 -17.22 -5.94
CA GLY A 212 -16.92 -18.09 -6.80
C GLY A 212 -18.02 -17.33 -7.51
N LYS A 213 -19.17 -17.97 -7.75
CA LYS A 213 -20.33 -17.32 -8.37
C LYS A 213 -20.87 -16.23 -7.42
N GLN A 214 -21.17 -15.06 -7.98
CA GLN A 214 -21.81 -13.98 -7.22
C GLN A 214 -23.26 -14.36 -6.86
N LYS A 215 -23.75 -13.88 -5.71
CA LYS A 215 -25.13 -14.11 -5.25
C LYS A 215 -26.15 -13.39 -6.12
N SER A 216 -25.81 -12.18 -6.58
CA SER A 216 -26.68 -11.32 -7.39
C SER A 216 -25.94 -10.83 -8.64
N PRO A 217 -25.73 -11.69 -9.66
CA PRO A 217 -25.08 -11.28 -10.90
C PRO A 217 -26.01 -10.37 -11.73
N THR A 218 -25.44 -9.45 -12.50
CA THR A 218 -26.24 -8.55 -13.37
C THR A 218 -26.77 -9.25 -14.62
N GLY A 219 -26.29 -10.47 -14.90
CA GLY A 219 -26.53 -11.20 -16.15
C GLY A 219 -25.58 -10.80 -17.29
N LYS A 220 -24.78 -9.74 -17.14
CA LYS A 220 -23.81 -9.29 -18.16
C LYS A 220 -22.48 -10.05 -18.13
N GLY A 221 -22.26 -10.85 -17.09
CA GLY A 221 -21.14 -11.76 -16.93
C GLY A 221 -20.11 -11.30 -15.90
N LEU A 222 -19.37 -12.25 -15.34
CA LEU A 222 -18.44 -12.00 -14.23
C LEU A 222 -17.38 -10.94 -14.53
N SER A 223 -16.85 -10.93 -15.75
CA SER A 223 -15.80 -9.98 -16.14
C SER A 223 -16.32 -8.55 -16.26
N HIS A 224 -17.56 -8.41 -16.72
CA HIS A 224 -18.27 -7.13 -16.77
C HIS A 224 -18.50 -6.60 -15.34
N ASP A 225 -19.11 -7.44 -14.49
CA ASP A 225 -19.45 -7.09 -13.12
C ASP A 225 -18.19 -6.77 -12.29
N ALA A 226 -17.09 -7.47 -12.52
CA ALA A 226 -15.83 -7.18 -11.85
C ALA A 226 -15.33 -5.75 -12.15
N VAL A 227 -15.39 -5.29 -13.41
CA VAL A 227 -14.93 -3.95 -13.80
C VAL A 227 -15.87 -2.88 -13.25
N ILE A 228 -17.18 -3.02 -13.46
CA ILE A 228 -18.16 -2.02 -13.02
C ILE A 228 -18.15 -1.86 -11.49
N ASN A 229 -18.08 -2.97 -10.74
CA ASN A 229 -18.05 -2.91 -9.28
C ASN A 229 -16.80 -2.22 -8.71
N LEU A 230 -15.67 -2.24 -9.43
CA LEU A 230 -14.46 -1.56 -9.01
C LEU A 230 -14.48 -0.06 -9.34
N LEU A 231 -15.19 0.36 -10.39
CA LEU A 231 -15.22 1.76 -10.83
C LEU A 231 -16.34 2.58 -10.17
N THR A 232 -17.51 1.97 -9.98
CA THR A 232 -18.76 2.67 -9.63
C THR A 232 -18.88 3.19 -8.18
N PRO A 233 -18.16 2.71 -7.15
CA PRO A 233 -18.47 3.15 -5.78
C PRO A 233 -17.99 4.57 -5.43
N TYR A 234 -17.05 5.17 -6.16
CA TYR A 234 -16.44 6.45 -5.74
C TYR A 234 -15.72 7.26 -6.84
N LEU A 235 -15.59 6.73 -8.06
CA LEU A 235 -14.89 7.42 -9.13
C LEU A 235 -15.88 8.21 -9.99
N GLY A 236 -15.61 9.51 -10.16
CA GLY A 236 -16.32 10.35 -11.11
C GLY A 236 -15.91 10.05 -12.56
N THR A 237 -16.26 10.96 -13.47
CA THR A 237 -16.03 10.79 -14.91
C THR A 237 -14.62 11.27 -15.33
N GLY A 238 -14.13 10.83 -16.48
CA GLY A 238 -12.88 11.35 -17.09
C GLY A 238 -11.63 10.48 -16.88
N TYR A 239 -11.76 9.34 -16.22
CA TYR A 239 -10.70 8.32 -16.14
C TYR A 239 -10.62 7.48 -17.42
N GLN A 240 -9.45 6.92 -17.66
CA GLN A 240 -9.16 5.97 -18.72
C GLN A 240 -8.78 4.63 -18.10
N VAL A 241 -9.55 3.59 -18.40
CA VAL A 241 -9.41 2.26 -17.81
C VAL A 241 -8.75 1.32 -18.81
N TYR A 242 -7.67 0.68 -18.37
CA TYR A 242 -6.89 -0.29 -19.13
C TYR A 242 -7.14 -1.69 -18.58
N VAL A 243 -7.54 -2.61 -19.46
CA VAL A 243 -7.93 -3.99 -19.08
C VAL A 243 -7.37 -5.05 -20.03
N ASP A 244 -7.18 -6.26 -19.52
CA ASP A 244 -6.86 -7.42 -20.37
C ASP A 244 -8.07 -7.92 -21.16
N ASN A 245 -7.81 -8.74 -22.17
CA ASN A 245 -8.80 -9.37 -23.04
C ASN A 245 -9.83 -10.24 -22.32
N TRP A 246 -9.56 -10.67 -21.08
CA TRP A 246 -10.56 -11.38 -20.28
C TRP A 246 -11.74 -10.48 -19.90
N TYR A 247 -11.53 -9.17 -19.79
CA TYR A 247 -12.54 -8.18 -19.43
C TYR A 247 -13.26 -7.57 -20.63
N THR A 248 -12.56 -7.39 -21.75
CA THR A 248 -13.09 -6.66 -22.90
C THR A 248 -14.32 -7.32 -23.53
N SER A 249 -15.37 -6.52 -23.72
CA SER A 249 -16.56 -6.84 -24.51
C SER A 249 -17.20 -5.56 -25.03
N THR A 250 -17.99 -5.65 -26.11
CA THR A 250 -18.72 -4.49 -26.65
C THR A 250 -19.68 -3.90 -25.63
N ALA A 251 -20.43 -4.76 -24.92
CA ALA A 251 -21.35 -4.35 -23.87
C ALA A 251 -20.65 -3.55 -22.75
N LEU A 252 -19.51 -4.05 -22.25
CA LEU A 252 -18.73 -3.35 -21.22
C LEU A 252 -18.26 -1.98 -21.71
N PHE A 253 -17.72 -1.90 -22.93
CA PHE A 253 -17.15 -0.64 -23.44
C PHE A 253 -18.23 0.39 -23.78
N GLN A 254 -19.41 -0.04 -24.20
CA GLN A 254 -20.57 0.83 -24.36
C GLN A 254 -21.04 1.39 -23.01
N GLU A 255 -21.12 0.55 -21.97
CA GLU A 255 -21.50 0.99 -20.64
C GLU A 255 -20.48 1.94 -20.02
N LEU A 256 -19.17 1.64 -20.14
CA LEU A 256 -18.11 2.54 -19.72
C LEU A 256 -18.18 3.90 -20.44
N HIS A 257 -18.52 3.90 -21.74
CA HIS A 257 -18.71 5.13 -22.50
C HIS A 257 -19.90 5.95 -21.97
N VAL A 258 -21.05 5.31 -21.68
CA VAL A 258 -22.21 5.97 -21.05
C VAL A 258 -21.85 6.54 -19.68
N MET A 259 -21.04 5.82 -18.90
CA MET A 259 -20.49 6.27 -17.62
C MET A 259 -19.37 7.33 -17.76
N ARG A 260 -19.03 7.73 -18.99
CA ARG A 260 -17.96 8.69 -19.33
C ARG A 260 -16.57 8.29 -18.83
N PHE A 261 -16.28 6.99 -18.90
CA PHE A 261 -14.93 6.44 -18.79
C PHE A 261 -14.37 6.19 -20.20
N GLY A 262 -13.11 6.56 -20.41
CA GLY A 262 -12.32 6.03 -21.51
C GLY A 262 -11.96 4.57 -21.21
N ALA A 263 -11.92 3.72 -22.22
CA ALA A 263 -11.57 2.31 -22.05
C ALA A 263 -10.61 1.86 -23.15
N CYS A 264 -9.58 1.10 -22.76
CA CYS A 264 -8.61 0.52 -23.68
C CYS A 264 -8.29 -0.91 -23.24
N GLY A 265 -8.28 -1.84 -24.19
CA GLY A 265 -8.00 -3.24 -23.89
C GLY A 265 -7.79 -4.04 -25.16
N THR A 266 -7.10 -5.16 -25.03
CA THR A 266 -6.97 -6.13 -26.12
C THR A 266 -8.29 -6.90 -26.26
N CYS A 267 -8.79 -7.15 -27.47
CA CYS A 267 -10.02 -7.92 -27.66
C CYS A 267 -9.70 -9.23 -28.39
N ARG A 268 -10.38 -10.33 -28.01
CA ARG A 268 -10.24 -11.60 -28.75
C ARG A 268 -11.25 -11.62 -29.90
N GLU A 269 -10.82 -12.09 -31.06
CA GLU A 269 -11.65 -12.20 -32.27
C GLU A 269 -12.89 -13.06 -32.06
N ASN A 270 -12.82 -14.05 -31.16
CA ASN A 270 -13.95 -14.93 -30.84
C ASN A 270 -14.92 -14.36 -29.79
N ARG A 271 -14.80 -13.08 -29.39
CA ARG A 271 -15.74 -12.44 -28.46
C ARG A 271 -17.07 -12.16 -29.15
N LYS A 272 -18.16 -12.34 -28.41
CA LYS A 272 -19.50 -11.88 -28.85
C LYS A 272 -19.47 -10.38 -29.12
N GLY A 273 -19.91 -9.98 -30.31
CA GLY A 273 -19.89 -8.58 -30.76
C GLY A 273 -18.59 -8.12 -31.41
N TYR A 274 -17.59 -8.99 -31.55
CA TYR A 274 -16.40 -8.68 -32.36
C TYR A 274 -16.82 -8.50 -33.84
N PRO A 275 -16.36 -7.45 -34.54
CA PRO A 275 -16.69 -7.25 -35.94
C PRO A 275 -16.15 -8.40 -36.80
N VAL A 276 -17.00 -9.03 -37.61
CA VAL A 276 -16.59 -10.10 -38.52
C VAL A 276 -15.98 -9.53 -39.81
N THR A 277 -16.23 -8.25 -40.08
CA THR A 277 -15.73 -7.56 -41.27
C THR A 277 -14.29 -7.07 -41.08
N LYS A 278 -13.48 -7.21 -42.14
CA LYS A 278 -12.11 -6.68 -42.22
C LYS A 278 -12.04 -5.29 -42.85
N VAL A 279 -13.19 -4.70 -43.19
CA VAL A 279 -13.30 -3.45 -43.97
C VAL A 279 -12.62 -2.24 -43.31
N ASN A 280 -12.23 -2.34 -42.02
CA ASN A 280 -11.52 -1.29 -41.29
C ASN A 280 -10.25 -1.80 -40.58
N ASP A 281 -9.68 -2.91 -41.03
CA ASP A 281 -8.43 -3.41 -40.45
C ASP A 281 -7.30 -2.39 -40.71
N MET A 282 -6.59 -2.00 -39.65
CA MET A 282 -5.44 -1.12 -39.79
C MET A 282 -4.34 -1.81 -40.62
N PRO A 283 -3.65 -1.09 -41.53
CA PRO A 283 -2.54 -1.66 -42.27
C PRO A 283 -1.42 -2.10 -41.32
N ARG A 284 -0.64 -3.11 -41.72
CA ARG A 284 0.32 -3.79 -40.83
C ARG A 284 1.30 -2.81 -40.15
N ASN A 285 1.68 -1.75 -40.85
CA ASN A 285 2.62 -0.69 -40.48
C ASN A 285 1.96 0.58 -39.92
N ALA A 286 0.64 0.60 -39.69
CA ALA A 286 -0.03 1.75 -39.07
C ALA A 286 0.60 2.08 -37.71
N GLU A 287 0.74 3.37 -37.41
CA GLU A 287 1.16 3.80 -36.08
C GLU A 287 0.09 3.41 -35.06
N ARG A 288 0.46 2.52 -34.13
CA ARG A 288 -0.47 1.99 -33.13
C ARG A 288 -0.37 2.77 -31.83
N VAL A 289 -0.75 4.05 -31.87
CA VAL A 289 -0.75 4.95 -30.70
C VAL A 289 -1.49 4.30 -29.52
N SER A 290 -2.67 3.71 -29.80
CA SER A 290 -3.47 2.97 -28.82
C SER A 290 -2.74 1.78 -28.21
N VAL A 291 -1.89 1.07 -28.97
CA VAL A 291 -1.07 -0.05 -28.46
C VAL A 291 0.08 0.45 -27.59
N ARG A 292 0.72 1.57 -27.94
CA ARG A 292 1.77 2.18 -27.12
C ARG A 292 1.21 2.64 -25.77
N GLU A 293 0.07 3.33 -25.76
CA GLU A 293 -0.62 3.72 -24.53
C GLU A 293 -1.08 2.51 -23.72
N TYR A 294 -1.66 1.50 -24.38
CA TYR A 294 -2.06 0.26 -23.72
C TYR A 294 -0.89 -0.40 -22.99
N ASN A 295 0.24 -0.61 -23.69
CA ASN A 295 1.42 -1.24 -23.10
C ASN A 295 2.01 -0.42 -21.95
N LYS A 296 1.84 0.91 -21.97
CA LYS A 296 2.31 1.80 -20.91
C LYS A 296 1.47 1.69 -19.64
N PHE A 297 0.15 1.57 -19.75
CA PHE A 297 -0.76 1.70 -18.61
C PHE A 297 -1.39 0.39 -18.14
N MET A 298 -1.45 -0.65 -18.97
CA MET A 298 -2.01 -1.95 -18.58
C MET A 298 -1.28 -2.57 -17.38
N GLY A 299 0.03 -2.36 -17.25
CA GLY A 299 0.87 -2.99 -16.22
C GLY A 299 0.75 -2.41 -14.80
N GLY A 300 -0.25 -1.56 -14.51
CA GLY A 300 -0.42 -0.94 -13.18
C GLY A 300 -0.57 -1.96 -12.04
N VAL A 301 -1.38 -3.00 -12.24
CA VAL A 301 -1.56 -4.06 -11.23
C VAL A 301 -0.29 -4.90 -11.10
N ASP A 302 0.40 -5.20 -12.20
CA ASP A 302 1.68 -5.93 -12.17
C ASP A 302 2.76 -5.14 -11.41
N LEU A 303 2.81 -3.81 -11.57
CA LEU A 303 3.67 -2.93 -10.79
C LEU A 303 3.33 -2.98 -9.30
N SER A 304 2.04 -2.95 -8.96
CA SER A 304 1.56 -3.12 -7.59
C SER A 304 1.99 -4.47 -6.99
N ASP A 305 1.84 -5.55 -7.75
CA ASP A 305 2.25 -6.91 -7.36
C ASP A 305 3.76 -7.02 -7.17
N ALA A 306 4.56 -6.36 -8.02
CA ALA A 306 6.00 -6.30 -7.87
C ALA A 306 6.39 -5.58 -6.56
N LEU A 307 5.76 -4.45 -6.26
CA LEU A 307 5.99 -3.69 -5.01
C LEU A 307 5.71 -4.54 -3.76
N LEU A 308 4.60 -5.29 -3.76
CA LEU A 308 4.25 -6.20 -2.66
C LEU A 308 5.26 -7.35 -2.52
N LYS A 309 5.78 -7.87 -3.64
CA LYS A 309 6.65 -9.05 -3.65
C LYS A 309 8.04 -8.78 -3.06
N TYR A 310 8.60 -7.58 -3.22
CA TYR A 310 9.98 -7.25 -2.79
C TYR A 310 10.24 -7.57 -1.31
N TYR A 311 9.32 -7.20 -0.43
CA TYR A 311 9.45 -7.36 1.03
C TYR A 311 8.25 -8.07 1.66
N CYS A 312 7.66 -9.00 0.90
CA CYS A 312 6.43 -9.68 1.31
C CYS A 312 6.60 -10.39 2.66
N ILE A 313 5.66 -10.14 3.58
CA ILE A 313 5.66 -10.71 4.95
C ILE A 313 5.03 -12.10 5.03
N ARG A 314 4.52 -12.60 3.91
CA ARG A 314 3.75 -13.84 3.83
C ARG A 314 4.43 -15.00 4.56
N ARG A 315 3.64 -15.67 5.40
CA ARG A 315 4.03 -16.90 6.09
C ARG A 315 3.17 -18.09 5.70
N LYS A 316 3.73 -19.29 5.86
CA LYS A 316 2.99 -20.55 5.68
C LYS A 316 1.92 -20.66 6.77
N THR A 317 0.66 -20.73 6.36
CA THR A 317 -0.49 -20.90 7.27
C THR A 317 -1.56 -21.77 6.61
N MET A 318 -2.24 -22.57 7.43
CA MET A 318 -3.42 -23.34 7.03
C MET A 318 -4.71 -22.57 7.27
N LYS A 319 -4.68 -21.49 8.08
CA LYS A 319 -5.83 -20.63 8.33
C LYS A 319 -5.93 -19.60 7.21
N TRP A 320 -6.97 -19.72 6.39
CA TRP A 320 -7.14 -18.95 5.16
C TRP A 320 -7.17 -17.43 5.39
N TYR A 321 -7.91 -16.98 6.41
CA TYR A 321 -8.06 -15.56 6.74
C TYR A 321 -6.74 -14.89 7.16
N LYS A 322 -5.82 -15.66 7.78
CA LYS A 322 -4.48 -15.14 8.13
C LYS A 322 -3.62 -14.84 6.90
N ALA A 323 -3.78 -15.62 5.83
CA ALA A 323 -3.04 -15.36 4.59
C ALA A 323 -3.47 -14.03 3.95
N LEU A 324 -4.75 -13.68 4.04
CA LEU A 324 -5.28 -12.39 3.59
C LEU A 324 -4.95 -11.25 4.55
N LEU A 325 -4.92 -11.48 5.87
CA LEU A 325 -4.39 -10.50 6.83
C LEU A 325 -2.96 -10.06 6.49
N PHE A 326 -2.07 -11.03 6.25
CA PHE A 326 -0.69 -10.71 5.87
C PHE A 326 -0.63 -9.93 4.56
N HIS A 327 -1.48 -10.28 3.59
CA HIS A 327 -1.58 -9.54 2.35
C HIS A 327 -2.06 -8.09 2.56
N PHE A 328 -3.07 -7.87 3.42
CA PHE A 328 -3.58 -6.53 3.71
C PHE A 328 -2.57 -5.66 4.45
N ILE A 329 -1.75 -6.25 5.34
CA ILE A 329 -0.62 -5.53 5.93
C ILE A 329 0.39 -5.12 4.84
N ASP A 330 0.74 -6.03 3.92
CA ASP A 330 1.63 -5.68 2.79
C ASP A 330 1.02 -4.56 1.91
N VAL A 331 -0.29 -4.58 1.65
CA VAL A 331 -1.00 -3.52 0.91
C VAL A 331 -0.94 -2.19 1.65
N ALA A 332 -1.22 -2.17 2.95
CA ALA A 332 -1.13 -0.94 3.76
C ALA A 332 0.27 -0.34 3.73
N VAL A 333 1.32 -1.17 3.84
CA VAL A 333 2.71 -0.69 3.77
C VAL A 333 3.05 -0.13 2.40
N VAL A 334 2.64 -0.81 1.31
CA VAL A 334 2.92 -0.34 -0.06
C VAL A 334 2.13 0.91 -0.40
N ASN A 335 0.84 0.96 -0.08
CA ASN A 335 0.02 2.15 -0.30
C ASN A 335 0.54 3.33 0.54
N GLY A 336 0.91 3.12 1.81
CA GLY A 336 1.54 4.15 2.64
C GLY A 336 2.87 4.65 2.05
N PHE A 337 3.70 3.75 1.53
CA PHE A 337 4.93 4.14 0.83
C PHE A 337 4.67 4.97 -0.43
N LEU A 338 3.66 4.62 -1.22
CA LEU A 338 3.29 5.36 -2.42
C LEU A 338 2.73 6.74 -2.09
N LEU A 339 1.94 6.86 -1.02
CA LEU A 339 1.50 8.16 -0.48
C LEU A 339 2.70 9.00 -0.06
N HIS A 340 3.67 8.44 0.67
CA HIS A 340 4.92 9.13 1.03
C HIS A 340 5.65 9.67 -0.20
N LYS A 341 5.74 8.88 -1.28
CA LYS A 341 6.38 9.33 -2.53
C LYS A 341 5.67 10.52 -3.15
N ASP A 342 4.34 10.49 -3.21
CA ASP A 342 3.56 11.57 -3.80
C ASP A 342 3.62 12.84 -2.93
N LEU A 343 3.59 12.70 -1.59
CA LEU A 343 3.82 13.81 -0.64
C LEU A 343 5.20 14.44 -0.81
N ALA A 344 6.25 13.61 -0.91
CA ALA A 344 7.62 14.08 -1.10
C ALA A 344 7.80 14.81 -2.44
N ALA A 345 7.18 14.29 -3.51
CA ALA A 345 7.22 14.92 -4.83
C ALA A 345 6.56 16.31 -4.82
N GLN A 346 5.43 16.48 -4.12
CA GLN A 346 4.79 17.78 -3.98
C GLN A 346 5.63 18.77 -3.17
N LYS A 347 6.29 18.31 -2.11
CA LYS A 347 7.24 19.11 -1.32
C LYS A 347 8.61 19.27 -1.99
N GLN A 348 8.77 18.78 -3.22
CA GLN A 348 10.03 18.80 -3.99
C GLN A 348 11.24 18.22 -3.21
N CYS A 349 10.99 17.25 -2.32
CA CYS A 349 12.03 16.60 -1.54
C CYS A 349 12.28 15.17 -2.03
N ARG A 350 13.46 14.64 -1.70
CA ARG A 350 13.83 13.28 -2.10
C ARG A 350 12.99 12.26 -1.31
N PRO A 351 12.21 11.38 -1.96
CA PRO A 351 11.44 10.38 -1.25
C PRO A 351 12.36 9.33 -0.61
N LEU A 352 11.87 8.71 0.46
CA LEU A 352 12.51 7.54 1.05
C LEU A 352 12.54 6.40 0.04
N THR A 353 13.50 5.49 0.17
CA THR A 353 13.44 4.21 -0.54
C THR A 353 12.40 3.31 0.13
N HIS A 354 11.84 2.34 -0.60
CA HIS A 354 10.87 1.40 -0.02
C HIS A 354 11.46 0.63 1.17
N LYS A 355 12.75 0.29 1.11
CA LYS A 355 13.47 -0.33 2.23
C LYS A 355 13.51 0.60 3.44
N ARG A 356 13.95 1.85 3.26
CA ARG A 356 14.09 2.81 4.36
C ARG A 356 12.74 3.18 4.99
N PHE A 357 11.70 3.32 4.18
CA PHE A 357 10.32 3.51 4.66
C PHE A 357 9.89 2.37 5.59
N ARG A 358 10.17 1.12 5.21
CA ARG A 358 9.86 -0.06 6.06
C ARG A 358 10.71 -0.11 7.33
N GLU A 359 12.01 0.19 7.26
CA GLU A 359 12.87 0.26 8.45
C GLU A 359 12.32 1.25 9.49
N LEU A 360 11.99 2.47 9.05
CA LEU A 360 11.40 3.50 9.93
C LEU A 360 10.02 3.09 10.45
N LEU A 361 9.18 2.49 9.61
CA LEU A 361 7.87 1.99 10.03
C LEU A 361 8.01 0.90 11.12
N VAL A 362 8.98 0.00 10.97
CA VAL A 362 9.26 -1.06 11.95
C VAL A 362 9.67 -0.46 13.30
N GLU A 363 10.59 0.50 13.29
CA GLU A 363 11.02 1.22 14.50
C GLU A 363 9.81 1.89 15.20
N GLN A 364 9.03 2.67 14.44
CA GLN A 364 7.87 3.39 14.97
C GLN A 364 6.74 2.47 15.49
N LEU A 365 6.52 1.33 14.84
CA LEU A 365 5.54 0.33 15.30
C LEU A 365 5.97 -0.35 16.60
N VAL A 366 7.28 -0.61 16.77
CA VAL A 366 7.79 -1.24 17.98
C VAL A 366 7.77 -0.28 19.17
N ASP A 367 8.12 0.97 18.92
CA ASP A 367 8.15 2.03 19.93
C ASP A 367 6.78 2.65 20.19
N PHE A 368 5.70 2.12 19.59
CA PHE A 368 4.36 2.65 19.77
C PHE A 368 3.86 2.46 21.21
N HIS A 369 3.34 3.55 21.78
CA HIS A 369 2.70 3.59 23.10
C HIS A 369 1.40 4.41 23.00
N PRO A 370 0.23 3.86 23.36
CA PRO A 370 -1.07 4.52 23.18
C PRO A 370 -1.23 5.88 23.88
N GLY A 371 -0.34 6.24 24.81
CA GLY A 371 -0.36 7.52 25.54
C GLY A 371 0.60 8.61 25.04
N ARG A 372 1.52 8.31 24.11
CA ARG A 372 2.56 9.28 23.70
C ARG A 372 2.08 10.28 22.63
N ALA A 373 1.00 9.95 21.93
CA ALA A 373 0.42 10.81 20.89
C ALA A 373 -0.13 12.15 21.41
N SER A 374 -0.45 12.24 22.71
CA SER A 374 -0.88 13.51 23.33
C SER A 374 0.28 14.41 23.76
N ALA A 375 1.50 13.89 23.90
CA ALA A 375 2.66 14.65 24.40
C ALA A 375 3.59 15.13 23.27
N ALA A 376 3.54 14.49 22.10
CA ALA A 376 4.35 14.89 20.95
C ALA A 376 3.85 16.18 20.27
N ALA A 377 2.62 16.62 20.56
CA ALA A 377 2.07 17.90 20.08
C ALA A 377 2.58 19.13 20.86
N SER A 378 3.32 18.94 21.96
CA SER A 378 3.79 20.03 22.84
C SER A 378 5.30 20.04 23.12
N ALA A 379 6.08 19.15 22.49
CA ALA A 379 7.53 19.15 22.66
C ALA A 379 8.21 19.94 21.52
N PRO A 380 8.96 21.02 21.81
CA PRO A 380 9.80 21.65 20.80
C PRO A 380 10.89 20.65 20.39
N VAL A 381 10.93 20.30 19.11
CA VAL A 381 11.99 19.48 18.52
C VAL A 381 13.28 20.30 18.56
N SER A 382 14.16 20.01 19.52
CA SER A 382 15.53 20.48 19.52
C SER A 382 16.26 19.84 18.33
N SER A 383 16.44 20.63 17.26
CA SER A 383 17.20 20.26 16.09
C SER A 383 18.71 20.45 16.35
N PRO A 384 19.58 19.44 16.18
CA PRO A 384 21.01 19.69 16.07
C PRO A 384 21.32 20.05 14.61
N GLY A 385 21.81 21.27 14.39
CA GLY A 385 22.76 21.58 13.31
C GLY A 385 22.23 21.54 11.87
N LEU A 386 21.36 22.47 11.50
CA LEU A 386 21.20 22.89 10.09
C LEU A 386 20.64 24.32 9.91
N LEU A 387 20.28 25.02 11.00
CA LEU A 387 19.78 26.39 10.95
C LEU A 387 20.87 27.47 10.85
N LEU A 388 22.16 27.15 11.08
CA LEU A 388 23.21 28.17 11.02
C LEU A 388 23.58 28.61 9.59
N VAL A 389 23.29 27.80 8.57
CA VAL A 389 23.71 28.11 7.18
C VAL A 389 22.68 28.99 6.45
N VAL A 390 21.41 28.93 6.83
CA VAL A 390 20.33 29.70 6.17
C VAL A 390 20.22 31.12 6.74
N VAL A 391 20.45 31.31 8.05
CA VAL A 391 20.36 32.64 8.68
C VAL A 391 21.51 33.57 8.25
N LEU A 392 22.70 33.01 7.99
CA LEU A 392 23.83 33.78 7.45
C LEU A 392 23.65 34.20 5.99
N TRP A 393 22.85 33.47 5.20
CA TRP A 393 22.59 33.82 3.80
C TRP A 393 21.60 34.98 3.66
N VAL A 394 20.56 35.04 4.50
CA VAL A 394 19.56 36.12 4.46
C VAL A 394 20.17 37.44 4.96
N GLN A 395 20.99 37.41 6.02
CA GLN A 395 21.63 38.62 6.54
C GLN A 395 22.73 39.19 5.62
N LEU A 396 23.38 38.37 4.79
CA LEU A 396 24.39 38.85 3.83
C LEU A 396 23.74 39.52 2.60
N VAL A 397 22.60 39.00 2.14
CA VAL A 397 21.86 39.57 0.99
C VAL A 397 21.24 40.91 1.36
N ASP A 398 20.70 41.06 2.56
CA ASP A 398 20.11 42.32 3.03
C ASP A 398 21.18 43.41 3.28
N LEU A 399 22.41 43.03 3.65
CA LEU A 399 23.52 43.98 3.82
C LEU A 399 24.09 44.47 2.48
N VAL A 400 24.10 43.61 1.45
CA VAL A 400 24.53 43.98 0.09
C VAL A 400 23.48 44.86 -0.60
N ALA A 401 22.20 44.63 -0.34
CA ALA A 401 21.10 45.44 -0.89
C ALA A 401 21.05 46.87 -0.30
N SER A 402 21.57 47.10 0.92
CA SER A 402 21.49 48.40 1.59
C SER A 402 22.62 49.38 1.26
N GLN A 403 23.67 48.98 0.52
CA GLN A 403 24.86 49.82 0.27
C GLN A 403 25.10 50.24 -1.19
N SER A 404 24.16 49.98 -2.12
CA SER A 404 24.26 50.42 -3.53
C SER A 404 25.60 50.08 -4.22
N LEU A 405 26.16 48.89 -3.96
CA LEU A 405 27.39 48.43 -4.62
C LEU A 405 27.04 47.60 -5.87
N SER A 406 27.69 47.92 -6.99
CA SER A 406 27.50 47.23 -8.26
C SER A 406 28.33 45.94 -8.29
N VAL A 407 27.68 44.77 -8.33
CA VAL A 407 28.38 43.48 -8.49
C VAL A 407 28.29 43.04 -9.94
N THR A 408 29.44 42.93 -10.62
CA THR A 408 29.53 42.32 -11.96
C THR A 408 29.85 40.82 -11.84
N LEU A 409 29.13 40.01 -12.60
CA LEU A 409 29.20 38.54 -12.58
C LEU A 409 30.57 38.04 -13.10
N ALA A 410 31.34 37.31 -12.29
CA ALA A 410 32.58 36.66 -12.72
C ALA A 410 32.40 35.13 -12.90
N GLN A 411 33.09 34.59 -13.92
CA GLN A 411 32.95 33.25 -14.50
C GLN A 411 33.29 32.08 -13.57
N TRP A 412 32.66 30.93 -13.83
CA TRP A 412 32.94 29.62 -13.23
C TRP A 412 34.32 29.08 -13.63
N ILE A 413 35.14 28.67 -12.66
CA ILE A 413 36.33 27.83 -12.90
C ILE A 413 36.06 26.42 -12.38
N ALA A 414 36.36 25.40 -13.20
CA ALA A 414 36.12 23.99 -12.94
C ALA A 414 36.95 23.42 -11.78
N PRO A 415 36.47 22.38 -11.05
CA PRO A 415 37.14 21.88 -9.86
C PRO A 415 38.33 20.95 -10.17
N THR A 416 39.46 21.18 -9.51
CA THR A 416 40.64 20.30 -9.54
C THR A 416 40.57 19.20 -8.47
N ARG A 417 40.88 17.97 -8.87
CA ARG A 417 40.85 16.75 -8.03
C ARG A 417 42.14 16.63 -7.20
N ARG A 418 42.05 16.46 -5.89
CA ARG A 418 43.13 15.86 -5.07
C ARG A 418 42.60 14.66 -4.29
N GLN A 419 43.30 13.53 -4.40
CA GLN A 419 43.03 12.31 -3.66
C GLN A 419 43.68 12.38 -2.28
N GLN A 420 42.91 12.12 -1.22
CA GLN A 420 43.40 11.56 0.04
C GLN A 420 42.33 10.64 0.63
N ALA A 421 42.79 9.60 1.33
CA ALA A 421 41.99 8.47 1.77
C ALA A 421 40.92 8.88 2.81
N GLY A 422 39.65 8.63 2.47
CA GLY A 422 38.51 8.73 3.39
C GLY A 422 37.51 9.84 3.04
N GLY A 423 36.65 9.59 2.05
CA GLY A 423 35.42 10.36 1.78
C GLY A 423 35.60 11.60 0.88
N ASP A 424 34.82 11.66 -0.21
CA ASP A 424 34.79 12.83 -1.10
C ASP A 424 34.11 14.03 -0.41
N VAL A 425 34.85 15.11 -0.18
CA VAL A 425 34.31 16.42 0.23
C VAL A 425 34.59 17.43 -0.88
N PHE A 426 33.55 17.99 -1.48
CA PHE A 426 33.67 19.12 -2.41
C PHE A 426 33.72 20.43 -1.61
N ILE A 427 34.89 21.09 -1.56
CA ILE A 427 35.01 22.45 -1.02
C ILE A 427 35.07 23.41 -2.20
N ALA A 428 34.01 24.21 -2.38
CA ALA A 428 34.05 25.38 -3.25
C ALA A 428 34.50 26.58 -2.41
N LEU A 429 35.71 27.09 -2.65
CA LEU A 429 36.21 28.34 -2.07
C LEU A 429 35.74 29.51 -2.95
N LEU A 430 34.87 30.35 -2.41
CA LEU A 430 34.53 31.64 -3.01
C LEU A 430 35.47 32.70 -2.41
N MET A 431 36.46 33.18 -3.18
CA MET A 431 37.19 34.38 -2.79
C MET A 431 36.42 35.60 -3.29
N VAL A 432 35.97 36.44 -2.37
CA VAL A 432 35.44 37.77 -2.67
C VAL A 432 36.55 38.76 -2.35
N SER A 433 37.13 39.38 -3.38
CA SER A 433 37.97 40.58 -3.19
C SER A 433 37.05 41.79 -3.08
N ILE A 434 37.12 42.47 -1.94
CA ILE A 434 36.52 43.79 -1.72
C ILE A 434 37.60 44.80 -2.10
N ILE A 435 37.30 45.74 -3.01
CA ILE A 435 38.00 47.02 -3.12
C ILE A 435 36.98 48.09 -2.77
#